data_AF-A0A969PHW3-F1
#
_entry.id   AF-A0A969PHW3-F1
#
_cell.length_a   1.000
_cell.length_b   1.000
_cell.length_c   1.000
_cell.angle_alpha   90.00
_cell.angle_beta   90.00
_cell.angle_gamma   90.00
#
_symmetry.space_group_name_H-M   'P 1'
#
loop_
_entity.id
_entity.type
_entity.pdbx_description
1 polymer ?
#
loop_
_entity_poly.entity_id
_entity_poly.type
_entity_poly.pdbx_seq_one_letter_code
_entity_poly.pdbx_strand_id
1 'polypeptide(L)'
;MDTADNSPTDDTESAVLISVAELQHQLNESLKQLSPERLRVLADFAAYLTNAESEAATQELMAIPGLLERVKQNRGTPKSQYTSWRSLRSDV
;
A
#
# COMPACT_ATOMS: atom_id res chain seq x y z
N MET A 1 -32.41 41.61 -23.40
CA MET A 1 -31.31 41.74 -22.43
C MET A 1 -31.46 40.58 -21.49
N ASP A 2 -30.86 39.44 -21.83
CA ASP A 2 -30.79 38.26 -20.97
C ASP A 2 -29.56 37.47 -21.44
N THR A 3 -28.41 37.82 -20.87
CA THR A 3 -27.17 37.04 -20.94
C THR A 3 -27.32 35.88 -19.96
N ALA A 4 -27.52 34.67 -20.49
CA ALA A 4 -27.32 33.45 -19.71
C ALA A 4 -25.81 33.30 -19.45
N ASP A 5 -25.42 33.65 -18.23
CA ASP A 5 -24.13 33.29 -17.64
C ASP A 5 -24.14 31.78 -17.38
N ASN A 6 -23.55 31.04 -18.32
CA ASN A 6 -23.31 29.61 -18.17
C ASN A 6 -21.81 29.45 -17.94
N SER A 7 -21.37 29.75 -16.72
CA SER A 7 -20.04 29.36 -16.25
C SER A 7 -20.04 27.85 -15.97
N PRO A 8 -19.17 27.04 -16.61
CA PRO A 8 -18.98 25.66 -16.22
C PRO A 8 -18.12 25.62 -14.96
N THR A 9 -18.74 25.40 -13.81
CA THR A 9 -18.03 24.98 -12.59
C THR A 9 -18.01 23.46 -12.56
N ASP A 10 -17.09 22.84 -13.28
CA ASP A 10 -16.85 21.39 -13.17
C ASP A 10 -15.37 21.00 -13.40
N ASP A 11 -14.44 21.93 -13.12
CA ASP A 11 -12.98 21.69 -13.30
C ASP A 11 -12.26 21.25 -12.01
N THR A 12 -12.96 20.76 -10.98
CA THR A 12 -12.31 20.38 -9.69
C THR A 12 -12.29 18.87 -9.41
N GLU A 13 -12.97 18.03 -10.19
CA GLU A 13 -12.92 16.57 -10.01
C GLU A 13 -11.90 15.87 -10.94
N SER A 14 -11.36 16.57 -11.94
CA SER A 14 -10.42 15.97 -12.91
C SER A 14 -8.96 15.94 -12.47
N ALA A 15 -8.63 16.54 -11.33
CA ALA A 15 -7.36 16.36 -10.62
C ALA A 15 -7.66 15.48 -9.40
N VAL A 16 -7.40 14.18 -9.36
CA VAL A 16 -6.08 13.56 -9.38
C VAL A 16 -6.33 12.06 -9.59
N LEU A 17 -6.27 11.58 -10.83
CA LEU A 17 -5.98 10.18 -11.12
C LEU A 17 -4.62 10.13 -11.81
N ILE A 18 -3.60 10.67 -11.13
CA ILE A 18 -2.22 10.52 -11.62
C ILE A 18 -1.90 9.03 -11.53
N SER A 19 -1.54 8.43 -12.66
CA SER A 19 -1.19 7.01 -12.69
C SER A 19 0.05 6.76 -11.82
N VAL A 20 0.18 5.54 -11.27
CA VAL A 20 1.35 5.15 -10.48
C VAL A 20 2.65 5.38 -11.27
N ALA A 21 2.63 5.08 -12.57
CA ALA A 21 3.78 5.28 -13.45
C ALA A 21 4.18 6.77 -13.56
N GLU A 22 3.20 7.66 -13.59
CA GLU A 22 3.43 9.09 -13.71
C GLU A 22 3.91 9.71 -12.39
N LEU A 23 3.39 9.24 -11.25
CA LEU A 23 3.95 9.57 -9.94
C LEU A 23 5.41 9.13 -9.78
N GLN A 24 5.73 7.91 -10.21
CA GLN A 24 7.12 7.41 -10.18
C GLN A 24 8.04 8.23 -11.06
N HIS A 25 7.58 8.64 -12.25
CA HIS A 25 8.35 9.49 -13.14
C HIS A 25 8.63 10.87 -12.52
N GLN A 26 7.61 11.55 -12.02
CA GLN A 26 7.75 12.86 -11.36
C GLN A 26 8.68 12.81 -10.15
N LEU A 27 8.59 11.75 -9.34
CA LEU A 27 9.46 11.56 -8.18
C LEU A 27 10.92 11.39 -8.62
N ASN A 28 11.18 10.58 -9.66
CA ASN A 28 12.54 10.34 -10.16
C ASN A 28 13.19 11.62 -10.71
N GLU A 29 12.44 12.43 -11.46
CA GLU A 29 12.94 13.73 -11.93
C GLU A 29 13.24 14.70 -10.78
N SER A 30 12.40 14.69 -9.74
CA SER A 30 12.61 15.52 -8.53
C SER A 30 13.84 15.09 -7.75
N LEU A 31 14.06 13.77 -7.57
CA LEU A 31 15.21 13.23 -6.84
C LEU A 31 16.55 13.64 -7.46
N LYS A 32 16.64 13.75 -8.79
CA LYS A 32 17.88 14.15 -9.49
C LYS A 32 18.37 15.56 -9.15
N GLN A 33 17.49 16.43 -8.64
CA GLN A 33 17.78 17.84 -8.39
C GLN A 33 18.09 18.14 -6.92
N LEU A 34 17.98 17.14 -6.03
CA LEU A 34 18.14 17.34 -4.60
C LEU A 34 19.58 17.17 -4.14
N SER A 35 19.92 17.88 -3.06
CA SER A 35 21.21 17.70 -2.39
C SER A 35 21.27 16.35 -1.66
N PRO A 36 22.48 15.83 -1.38
CA PRO A 36 22.66 14.57 -0.66
C PRO A 36 21.92 14.50 0.69
N GLU A 37 21.88 15.60 1.43
CA GLU A 37 21.22 15.68 2.74
C GLU A 37 19.70 15.52 2.60
N ARG A 38 19.11 16.15 1.57
CA ARG A 38 17.68 16.04 1.29
C ARG A 38 17.30 14.65 0.78
N LEU A 39 18.17 14.06 -0.04
CA LEU A 39 18.01 12.68 -0.50
C LEU A 39 18.01 11.70 0.67
N ARG A 40 18.87 11.93 1.67
CA ARG A 40 18.92 11.09 2.87
C ARG A 40 17.63 11.15 3.68
N VAL A 41 17.08 12.35 3.88
CA VAL A 41 15.78 12.53 4.56
C VAL A 41 14.66 11.80 3.81
N LEU A 42 14.63 11.89 2.47
CA LEU A 42 13.62 11.18 1.67
C LEU A 42 13.79 9.66 1.70
N ALA A 43 15.03 9.16 1.74
CA ALA A 43 15.30 7.73 1.88
C ALA A 43 14.80 7.20 3.24
N ASP A 44 15.08 7.91 4.33
CA ASP A 44 14.59 7.57 5.67
C ASP A 44 13.06 7.58 5.72
N PHE A 45 12.42 8.57 5.07
CA PHE A 45 10.97 8.65 4.98
C PHE A 45 10.34 7.53 4.14
N ALA A 46 10.95 7.16 3.01
CA ALA A 46 10.47 6.04 2.19
C ALA A 46 10.59 4.70 2.94
N ALA A 47 11.65 4.51 3.72
CA ALA A 47 11.81 3.35 4.59
C ALA A 47 10.71 3.30 5.66
N TYR A 48 10.39 4.44 6.28
CA TYR A 48 9.26 4.55 7.22
C TYR A 48 7.93 4.17 6.56
N LEU A 49 7.62 4.71 5.37
CA LEU A 49 6.37 4.40 4.66
C LEU A 49 6.26 2.91 4.31
N THR A 50 7.35 2.29 3.87
CA THR A 50 7.40 0.85 3.55
C THR A 50 7.13 0.01 4.81
N ASN A 51 7.69 0.42 5.94
CA ASN A 51 7.45 -0.23 7.22
C ASN A 51 6.01 -0.02 7.69
N ALA A 52 5.46 1.19 7.61
CA ALA A 52 4.10 1.53 8.02
C ALA A 52 3.04 0.79 7.19
N GLU A 53 3.25 0.67 5.87
CA GLU A 53 2.41 -0.13 4.98
C GLU A 53 2.40 -1.61 5.40
N SER A 54 3.56 -2.12 5.82
CA SER A 54 3.69 -3.49 6.36
C SER A 54 3.10 -3.62 7.78
N GLU A 55 3.10 -2.54 8.56
CA GLU A 55 2.64 -2.50 9.94
C GLU A 55 1.12 -2.57 10.05
N ALA A 56 0.36 -1.93 9.16
CA ALA A 56 -1.11 -2.03 9.15
C ALA A 56 -1.59 -3.49 9.05
N ALA A 57 -1.06 -4.26 8.10
CA ALA A 57 -1.37 -5.68 7.97
C ALA A 57 -0.90 -6.51 9.19
N THR A 58 0.21 -6.11 9.81
CA THR A 58 0.73 -6.78 11.01
C THR A 58 -0.16 -6.51 12.23
N GLN A 59 -0.68 -5.30 12.38
CA GLN A 59 -1.59 -4.92 13.47
C GLN A 59 -2.92 -5.68 13.37
N GLU A 60 -3.47 -5.87 12.17
CA GLU A 60 -4.66 -6.71 11.96
C GLU A 60 -4.43 -8.15 12.42
N LEU A 61 -3.27 -8.74 12.08
CA LEU A 61 -2.92 -10.09 12.51
C LEU A 61 -2.68 -10.17 14.03
N MET A 62 -2.06 -9.17 14.64
CA MET A 62 -1.86 -9.11 16.09
C MET A 62 -3.16 -8.93 16.87
N ALA A 63 -4.17 -8.30 16.28
CA ALA A 63 -5.48 -8.14 16.88
C ALA A 63 -6.27 -9.46 16.96
N ILE A 64 -5.89 -10.50 16.20
CA ILE A 64 -6.56 -11.81 16.24
C ILE A 64 -6.10 -12.57 17.50
N PRO A 65 -6.98 -12.78 18.50
CA PRO A 65 -6.59 -13.40 19.76
C PRO A 65 -5.99 -14.79 19.57
N GLY A 66 -4.83 -15.04 20.18
CA GLY A 66 -4.16 -16.33 20.16
C GLY A 66 -3.68 -16.79 18.77
N LEU A 67 -3.65 -15.92 17.75
CA LEU A 67 -3.14 -16.28 16.43
C LEU A 67 -1.65 -16.60 16.48
N LEU A 68 -0.86 -15.77 17.16
CA LEU A 68 0.58 -15.93 17.23
C LEU A 68 0.98 -17.25 17.89
N GLU A 69 0.30 -17.64 18.96
CA GLU A 69 0.50 -18.90 19.67
C GLU A 69 0.17 -20.08 18.76
N ARG A 70 -0.96 -20.02 18.04
CA ARG A 70 -1.36 -21.06 17.08
C ARG A 70 -0.37 -21.19 15.93
N VAL A 71 0.12 -20.08 15.38
CA VAL A 71 1.15 -20.09 14.33
C VAL A 71 2.44 -20.73 14.85
N LYS A 72 2.89 -20.38 16.06
CA LYS A 72 4.07 -20.98 16.69
C LYS A 72 3.91 -22.48 16.91
N GLN A 73 2.75 -22.93 17.39
CA GLN A 73 2.43 -24.35 17.57
C GLN A 73 2.46 -25.11 16.23
N ASN A 74 1.90 -24.53 15.18
CA ASN A 74 1.81 -25.16 13.86
C ASN A 74 3.15 -25.20 13.10
N ARG A 75 4.18 -24.46 13.52
CA ARG A 75 5.53 -24.56 12.92
C ARG A 75 6.15 -25.95 13.10
N GLY A 76 5.74 -26.68 14.13
CA GLY A 76 6.19 -28.06 14.39
C GLY A 76 5.39 -29.12 13.63
N THR A 77 4.35 -28.75 12.89
CA THR A 77 3.46 -29.71 12.22
C THR A 77 4.21 -30.45 11.11
N PRO A 78 4.28 -31.79 11.14
CA PRO A 78 4.89 -32.57 10.06
C PRO A 78 4.15 -32.35 8.74
N LYS A 79 4.89 -32.29 7.62
CA LYS A 79 4.29 -32.13 6.28
C LYS A 79 3.28 -33.22 5.92
N SER A 80 3.37 -34.41 6.51
CA SER A 80 2.39 -35.49 6.34
C SER A 80 0.99 -35.14 6.85
N GLN A 81 0.86 -34.13 7.71
CA GLN A 81 -0.41 -33.64 8.24
C GLN A 81 -0.93 -32.42 7.47
N TYR A 82 -0.24 -31.99 6.42
CA TYR A 82 -0.68 -30.84 5.62
C TYR A 82 -1.82 -31.28 4.70
N THR A 83 -2.82 -30.42 4.56
CA THR A 83 -3.89 -30.61 3.58
C THR A 83 -3.79 -29.53 2.52
N SER A 84 -3.95 -29.90 1.25
CA SER A 84 -3.96 -28.94 0.15
C SER A 84 -5.15 -28.00 0.30
N TRP A 85 -4.95 -26.70 0.13
CA TRP A 85 -6.07 -25.76 0.16
C TRP A 85 -7.09 -26.02 -0.95
N ARG A 86 -6.65 -26.60 -2.08
CA ARG A 86 -7.52 -27.02 -3.20
C ARG A 86 -8.48 -28.16 -2.84
N SER A 87 -8.16 -28.95 -1.81
CA SER A 87 -9.07 -29.97 -1.31
C SER A 87 -9.97 -29.47 -0.17
N LEU A 88 -9.74 -28.24 0.32
CA LEU A 88 -10.52 -27.63 1.39
C LEU A 88 -11.53 -26.60 0.87
N ARG A 89 -11.27 -26.02 -0.31
CA ARG A 89 -12.15 -25.04 -0.95
C ARG A 89 -12.59 -25.53 -2.31
N SER A 90 -13.90 -25.53 -2.54
CA SER A 90 -14.54 -25.93 -3.80
C SER A 90 -14.96 -24.74 -4.67
N ASP A 91 -14.68 -23.52 -4.21
CA ASP A 91 -15.16 -22.26 -4.78
C ASP A 91 -14.04 -21.42 -5.44
N VAL A 92 -12.89 -22.04 -5.69
CA VAL A 92 -11.72 -21.49 -6.40
C VAL A 92 -11.37 -22.40 -7.56
#